data_AF-A0A7X7C6K0-F1
#
_entry.id   AF-A0A7X7C6K0-F1
#
_cell.length_a   1.000
_cell.length_b   1.000
_cell.length_c   1.000
_cell.angle_alpha   90.00
_cell.angle_beta   90.00
_cell.angle_gamma   90.00
#
_symmetry.space_group_name_H-M   'P 1'
#
loop_
_entity.id
_entity.type
_entity.pdbx_description
1 polymer ?
#
loop_
_entity_poly.entity_id
_entity_poly.type
_entity_poly.pdbx_seq_one_letter_code
_entity_poly.pdbx_strand_id
1 'polypeptide(L)' 'MQYTPMMRQYLEIKEQFSDTLVFFRLGDFYELFFNDAIVASKELEIVLT' A
#
# COMPACT_ATOMS: atom_id res chain seq x y z
N MET A 1 -3.02 13.53 -14.08
CA MET A 1 -1.74 13.04 -13.54
C MET A 1 -1.68 11.54 -13.79
N GLN A 2 -0.59 11.04 -14.37
CA GLN A 2 -0.45 9.61 -14.67
C GLN A 2 0.33 8.95 -13.54
N TYR A 3 -0.23 7.92 -12.90
CA TYR A 3 0.48 7.15 -11.88
C TYR A 3 1.68 6.42 -12.49
N THR A 4 2.73 6.24 -11.69
CA THR A 4 3.87 5.39 -12.06
C THR A 4 3.39 3.96 -12.34
N PRO A 5 4.10 3.17 -13.17
CA PRO A 5 3.72 1.79 -13.43
C PRO A 5 3.52 0.96 -12.14
N MET A 6 4.38 1.17 -11.14
CA MET A 6 4.27 0.51 -9.84
C MET A 6 2.98 0.88 -9.11
N MET A 7 2.64 2.18 -9.05
CA MET A 7 1.41 2.63 -8.38
C MET A 7 0.15 2.14 -9.08
N ARG A 8 0.17 1.98 -10.41
CA ARG A 8 -0.95 1.36 -11.13
C ARG A 8 -1.16 -0.09 -10.71
N GLN A 9 -0.08 -0.88 -10.62
CA GLN A 9 -0.17 -2.26 -10.15
C GLN A 9 -0.73 -2.34 -8.73
N TYR A 10 -0.29 -1.46 -7.83
CA TYR A 10 -0.85 -1.39 -6.48
C TYR A 10 -2.35 -1.12 -6.49
N LEU A 11 -2.80 -0.13 -7.26
CA LEU A 11 -4.22 0.24 -7.35
C LEU A 11 -5.06 -0.87 -7.99
N GLU A 12 -4.56 -1.54 -9.02
CA GLU A 12 -5.23 -2.68 -9.67
C GLU A 12 -5.41 -3.86 -8.71
N ILE A 13 -4.41 -4.14 -7.85
CA ILE A 13 -4.52 -5.17 -6.81
C ILE A 13 -5.51 -4.71 -5.74
N LYS A 14 -5.44 -3.45 -5.30
CA LYS A 14 -6.33 -2.90 -4.28
C LYS A 14 -7.79 -2.87 -4.73
N GLU A 15 -8.06 -2.64 -6.00
CA GLU A 15 -9.42 -2.69 -6.56
C GLU A 15 -10.02 -4.10 -6.46
N GLN A 16 -9.21 -5.14 -6.62
CA GLN A 16 -9.64 -6.54 -6.46
C GLN A 16 -9.82 -6.94 -4.98
N PHE A 17 -9.14 -6.25 -4.06
CA PHE A 17 -9.12 -6.55 -2.63
C PHE A 17 -9.36 -5.28 -1.79
N SER A 18 -10.48 -4.60 -2.02
CA SER A 18 -10.77 -3.27 -1.45
C SER A 18 -10.74 -3.22 0.08
N ASP A 19 -11.17 -4.29 0.73
CA ASP A 19 -11.27 -4.39 2.20
C ASP A 19 -10.04 -4.99 2.87
N THR A 20 -8.96 -5.23 2.12
CA THR A 20 -7.74 -5.89 2.61
C THR A 20 -6.55 -4.94 2.56
N LEU A 21 -5.63 -5.03 3.54
CA LEU A 21 -4.36 -4.33 3.47
C LEU A 21 -3.43 -4.98 2.44
N VAL A 22 -2.93 -4.19 1.49
CA VAL A 22 -2.00 -4.67 0.46
C VAL A 22 -0.56 -4.38 0.90
N PHE A 23 0.14 -5.42 1.32
CA PHE A 23 1.59 -5.36 1.56
C PHE A 23 2.33 -5.48 0.23
N PHE A 24 2.77 -4.35 -0.32
CA PHE A 24 3.45 -4.30 -1.60
C PHE A 24 4.96 -4.44 -1.42
N ARG A 25 5.56 -5.46 -2.01
CA ARG A 25 7.01 -5.69 -1.88
C ARG A 25 7.78 -4.69 -2.75
N LEU A 26 8.59 -3.86 -2.12
CA LEU A 26 9.51 -2.94 -2.77
C LEU A 26 10.94 -3.28 -2.36
N GLY A 27 11.61 -4.11 -3.17
CA GLY A 27 12.94 -4.63 -2.86
C GLY A 27 12.92 -5.56 -1.64
N ASP A 28 13.59 -5.11 -0.57
CA ASP A 28 13.75 -5.86 0.69
C ASP A 28 12.64 -5.55 1.71
N PHE A 29 11.80 -4.55 1.44
CA PHE A 29 10.75 -4.10 2.35
C PHE A 29 9.35 -4.34 1.78
N TYR A 30 8.37 -4.31 2.68
CA TYR A 30 6.97 -4.19 2.33
C TYR A 30 6.49 -2.79 2.66
N GLU A 31 5.90 -2.13 1.66
CA GLU A 31 5.29 -0.82 1.80
C GLU A 31 3.79 -0.93 1.60
N LEU A 32 3.05 -0.12 2.34
CA LEU A 32 1.62 0.09 2.16
C LEU A 32 1.42 1.54 1.74
N PHE A 33 0.45 1.79 0.87
CA PHE A 33 0.22 3.11 0.32
C PHE A 33 -1.19 3.61 0.63
N PHE A 34 -1.37 4.94 0.61
CA PHE A 34 -2.65 5.60 0.83
C PHE A 34 -3.29 5.22 2.18
N ASN A 35 -4.57 4.81 2.18
CA ASN A 35 -5.29 4.47 3.39
C ASN A 35 -4.71 3.25 4.11
N ASP A 36 -4.12 2.31 3.36
CA ASP A 36 -3.51 1.11 3.95
C ASP A 36 -2.31 1.49 4.84
N ALA A 37 -1.55 2.53 4.46
CA ALA A 37 -0.46 3.06 5.27
C ALA A 37 -0.96 3.68 6.58
N ILE A 38 -2.06 4.43 6.53
CA ILE A 38 -2.67 5.08 7.71
C ILE A 38 -3.18 4.00 8.68
N VAL A 39 -3.88 2.98 8.17
CA VAL A 39 -4.37 1.88 9.00
C VAL A 39 -3.20 1.07 9.57
N ALA A 40 -2.23 0.68 8.74
CA ALA A 40 -1.10 -0.11 9.20
C ALA A 40 -0.22 0.62 10.21
N SER A 41 0.05 1.92 10.04
CA SER A 41 0.85 2.70 11.00
C SER A 41 0.21 2.73 12.39
N LYS A 42 -1.12 2.83 12.46
CA LYS A 42 -1.86 2.80 13.72
C LYS A 42 -1.91 1.41 14.34
N GLU A 43 -2.25 0.38 13.56
CA GLU A 43 -2.50 -0.97 14.08
C GLU A 43 -1.20 -1.76 14.35
N LEU A 44 -0.13 -1.46 13.61
CA LEU A 44 1.17 -2.14 13.74
C LEU A 44 2.21 -1.30 14.48
N GLU A 45 1.85 -0.09 14.92
CA GLU A 45 2.74 0.87 15.59
C GLU A 45 4.03 1.16 14.79
N ILE A 46 3.92 1.21 13.46
CA ILE A 46 5.03 1.55 12.55
C ILE A 46 4.97 3.01 12.11
N VAL A 47 6.12 3.56 11.74
CA VAL A 47 6.23 4.96 11.27
C VAL A 47 5.48 5.14 9.95
N LEU A 48 4.64 6.18 9.88
CA LEU A 48 4.00 6.65 8.65
C LEU A 48 4.92 7.67 7.96
N THR A 49 5.41 7.35 6.76
CA THR A 49 6.33 8.19 5.97
C THR A 49 5.69 8.79 4.73
#